data_AF-A0A8T7CCY3-F1
#
_entry.id   AF-A0A8T7CCY3-F1
#
_cell.length_a   1.000
_cell.length_b   1.000
_cell.length_c   1.000
_cell.angle_alpha   90.00
_cell.angle_beta   90.00
_cell.angle_gamma   90.00
#
_symmetry.space_group_name_H-M   'P 1'
#
loop_
_entity.id
_entity.type
_entity.pdbx_description
1 polymer ?
#
loop_
_entity_poly.entity_id
_entity_poly.type
_entity_poly.pdbx_seq_one_letter_code
_entity_poly.pdbx_strand_id
1 'polypeptide(L)'
;MPSRSLIAGWLPLLLALAAFVAGIVALLVAMNNYEVIDKGRLLPYTSGFIYQIRFFDQFNVFVELENRIRPDLLNVYFLLGVAFIALTYAVLMQSFAQRLEMWMFALMFVGMSYLAADEWVGIHETIGHNMQFLTALPFIKRPDDMIVLLYALPAGLYLLFFWRSILAARWASALMVAAFCSFVLAALADVAAIPAEEPLELLASALIVASVLVLGLHHTRRAAGH
;
A
#
# COMPACT_ATOMS: atom_id res chain seq x y z
N MET A 1 -2.72 16.40 39.95
CA MET A 1 -1.42 16.13 39.30
C MET A 1 -1.70 15.47 37.96
N PRO A 2 -1.52 16.16 36.82
CA PRO A 2 -1.66 15.54 35.51
C PRO A 2 -0.60 14.44 35.39
N SER A 3 -1.09 13.24 35.09
CA SER A 3 -0.36 11.98 35.06
C SER A 3 0.81 12.03 34.09
N ARG A 4 1.90 11.36 34.44
CA ARG A 4 3.05 11.04 33.55
C ARG A 4 2.65 10.23 32.28
N SER A 5 1.35 10.04 32.01
CA SER A 5 0.83 9.22 30.92
C SER A 5 0.70 9.96 29.58
N LEU A 6 0.65 11.30 29.56
CA LEU A 6 0.48 12.02 28.30
C LEU A 6 1.75 11.96 27.44
N ILE A 7 2.93 12.22 28.02
CA ILE A 7 4.21 12.22 27.27
C ILE A 7 4.55 10.83 26.71
N ALA A 8 4.22 9.77 27.45
CA ALA A 8 4.46 8.38 27.02
C ALA A 8 3.57 7.97 25.83
N GLY A 9 2.38 8.55 25.68
CA GLY A 9 1.47 8.27 24.58
C GLY A 9 1.90 8.88 23.24
N TRP A 10 2.53 10.07 23.27
CA TRP A 10 2.93 10.79 22.06
C TRP A 10 4.29 10.37 21.51
N LEU A 11 5.19 9.84 22.35
CA LEU A 11 6.55 9.48 21.93
C LEU A 11 6.58 8.50 20.75
N PRO A 12 5.79 7.39 20.72
CA PRO A 12 5.77 6.49 19.56
C PRO A 12 5.29 7.17 18.29
N LEU A 13 4.34 8.10 18.41
CA LEU A 13 3.73 8.83 17.29
C LEU A 13 4.72 9.85 16.72
N LEU A 14 5.46 10.55 17.59
CA LEU A 14 6.56 11.44 17.20
C LEU A 14 7.72 10.68 16.57
N LEU A 15 8.07 9.50 17.08
CA LEU A 15 9.10 8.64 16.48
C LEU A 15 8.67 8.11 15.11
N ALA A 16 7.41 7.69 14.97
CA ALA A 16 6.86 7.25 13.69
C ALA A 16 6.84 8.41 12.67
N LEU A 17 6.42 9.60 13.10
CA LEU A 17 6.45 10.80 12.26
C LEU A 17 7.88 11.18 11.87
N ALA A 18 8.83 11.14 12.80
CA ALA A 18 10.23 11.43 12.53
C ALA A 18 10.85 10.43 11.55
N ALA A 19 10.58 9.14 11.71
CA ALA A 19 11.02 8.10 10.78
C ALA A 19 10.40 8.28 9.39
N PHE A 20 9.12 8.63 9.31
CA PHE A 20 8.43 8.94 8.06
C PHE A 20 9.07 10.14 7.35
N VAL A 21 9.28 11.25 8.06
CA VAL A 21 9.94 12.45 7.53
C VAL A 21 11.37 12.14 7.09
N ALA A 22 12.14 11.39 7.88
CA ALA A 22 13.50 10.98 7.50
C ALA A 22 13.50 10.10 6.23
N GLY A 23 12.52 9.21 6.08
CA GLY A 23 12.31 8.41 4.87
C GLY A 23 12.01 9.28 3.65
N ILE A 24 11.14 10.28 3.78
CA ILE A 24 10.86 11.25 2.71
C ILE A 24 12.14 12.01 2.32
N VAL A 25 12.90 12.52 3.29
CA VAL A 25 14.14 13.26 3.00
C VAL A 25 15.16 12.36 2.32
N ALA A 26 15.36 11.13 2.78
CA ALA A 26 16.28 10.18 2.15
C ALA A 26 15.86 9.87 0.70
N LEU A 27 14.56 9.69 0.45
CA LEU A 27 14.01 9.51 -0.90
C LEU A 27 14.28 10.73 -1.77
N LEU A 28 13.98 11.95 -1.29
CA LEU A 28 14.23 13.19 -2.02
C LEU A 28 15.72 13.41 -2.33
N VAL A 29 16.62 13.03 -1.41
CA VAL A 29 18.08 13.09 -1.66
C VAL A 29 18.48 12.07 -2.73
N ALA A 30 17.97 10.83 -2.66
CA ALA A 30 18.22 9.81 -3.67
C ALA A 30 17.72 10.25 -5.05
N MET A 31 16.52 10.84 -5.11
CA MET A 31 15.92 11.39 -6.34
C MET A 31 16.67 12.61 -6.91
N ASN A 32 17.59 13.23 -6.18
CA ASN A 32 18.38 14.35 -6.70
C ASN A 32 19.82 13.96 -7.05
N ASN A 33 20.24 12.72 -6.78
CA ASN A 33 21.62 12.25 -6.99
C ASN A 33 21.66 11.03 -7.90
N TYR A 34 21.09 11.15 -9.10
CA TYR A 34 21.09 10.07 -10.08
C TYR A 34 21.47 10.56 -11.48
N GLU A 35 22.18 9.72 -12.22
CA GLU A 35 22.53 9.99 -13.62
C GLU A 35 21.67 9.09 -14.53
N VAL A 36 20.97 9.70 -15.49
CA VAL A 36 20.26 8.96 -16.53
C VAL A 36 21.28 8.57 -17.60
N ILE A 37 21.58 7.27 -17.69
CA ILE A 37 22.52 6.71 -18.66
C ILE A 37 21.86 6.57 -20.03
N ASP A 38 20.63 6.03 -20.04
CA ASP A 38 19.89 5.72 -21.25
C ASP A 38 18.38 5.89 -21.02
N LYS A 39 17.64 6.13 -22.10
CA LYS A 39 16.19 6.29 -22.10
C LYS A 39 15.57 5.72 -23.37
N GLY A 40 14.51 4.92 -23.21
CA GLY A 40 13.81 4.35 -24.37
C GLY A 40 12.98 3.11 -24.02
N ARG A 41 12.69 2.31 -25.05
CA ARG A 41 12.13 0.97 -24.87
C ARG A 41 13.27 -0.01 -24.61
N LEU A 42 13.81 0.05 -23.40
CA LEU A 42 14.97 -0.74 -22.99
C LEU A 42 14.60 -2.19 -22.66
N LEU A 43 13.33 -2.47 -22.34
CA LEU A 43 12.82 -3.80 -22.01
C LEU A 43 11.71 -4.22 -22.98
N PRO A 44 11.65 -5.50 -23.40
CA PRO A 44 10.75 -5.95 -24.47
C PRO A 44 9.29 -6.10 -24.04
N TYR A 45 9.01 -6.07 -22.72
CA TYR A 45 7.70 -6.33 -22.14
C TYR A 45 7.00 -5.07 -21.60
N THR A 46 7.65 -3.91 -21.67
CA THR A 46 7.02 -2.64 -21.26
C THR A 46 6.55 -1.86 -22.49
N SER A 47 5.44 -1.15 -22.35
CA SER A 47 4.91 -0.29 -23.41
C SER A 47 5.43 1.16 -23.30
N GLY A 48 5.87 1.56 -22.11
CA GLY A 48 6.34 2.90 -21.76
C GLY A 48 7.84 3.15 -21.93
N PHE A 49 8.28 4.33 -21.49
CA PHE A 49 9.68 4.76 -21.52
C PHE A 49 10.37 4.35 -20.21
N ILE A 50 11.41 3.52 -20.34
CA ILE A 50 12.27 3.14 -19.22
C ILE A 50 13.51 4.01 -19.23
N TYR A 51 13.88 4.45 -18.03
CA TYR A 51 15.11 5.16 -17.75
C TYR A 51 16.07 4.20 -17.07
N GLN A 52 17.27 4.07 -17.63
CA GLN A 52 18.35 3.37 -16.96
C GLN A 52 19.15 4.38 -16.14
N ILE A 53 19.05 4.24 -14.83
CA ILE A 53 19.65 5.15 -13.86
C ILE A 53 20.90 4.50 -13.27
N ARG A 54 22.03 5.21 -13.25
CA ARG A 54 23.22 4.79 -12.51
C ARG A 54 23.18 5.34 -11.09
N PHE A 55 23.34 4.47 -10.09
CA PHE A 55 23.57 4.89 -8.72
C PHE A 55 25.02 4.61 -8.32
N PHE A 56 25.69 5.67 -7.81
CA PHE A 56 27.04 5.61 -7.24
C PHE A 56 28.09 4.89 -8.10
N ASP A 57 27.96 4.94 -9.43
CA ASP A 57 28.80 4.20 -10.39
C ASP A 57 28.86 2.67 -10.21
N GLN A 58 28.03 2.09 -9.36
CA GLN A 58 28.13 0.67 -8.97
C GLN A 58 27.04 -0.20 -9.55
N PHE A 59 25.82 0.31 -9.71
CA PHE A 59 24.71 -0.47 -10.23
C PHE A 59 23.74 0.37 -11.06
N ASN A 60 23.13 -0.29 -12.04
CA ASN A 60 22.12 0.30 -12.90
C ASN A 60 20.74 -0.14 -12.40
N VAL A 61 19.81 0.81 -12.30
CA VAL A 61 18.42 0.58 -11.93
C VAL A 61 17.54 1.03 -13.08
N PHE A 62 16.66 0.16 -13.54
CA PHE A 62 15.64 0.51 -14.52
C PHE A 62 14.39 1.02 -13.81
N VAL A 63 13.96 2.23 -14.18
CA VAL A 63 12.77 2.91 -13.61
C VAL A 63 11.86 3.34 -14.75
N GLU A 64 10.58 3.06 -14.63
CA GLU A 64 9.55 3.59 -15.52
C GLU A 64 9.13 4.99 -15.01
N LEU A 65 9.28 6.01 -15.85
CA LEU A 65 8.95 7.41 -15.51
C LEU A 65 7.75 7.83 -16.33
N GLU A 66 6.58 7.75 -15.71
CA GLU A 66 5.33 8.18 -16.33
C GLU A 66 4.99 9.62 -15.96
N ASN A 67 5.09 10.51 -16.95
CA ASN A 67 4.88 11.95 -16.77
C ASN A 67 3.40 12.39 -16.89
N ARG A 68 2.42 11.50 -16.67
CA ARG A 68 0.99 11.84 -16.81
C ARG A 68 0.26 11.67 -15.48
N ILE A 69 -0.63 12.61 -15.16
CA ILE A 69 -1.59 12.48 -14.05
C ILE A 69 -2.56 11.35 -14.44
N ARG A 70 -2.46 10.20 -13.77
CA ARG A 70 -3.26 9.01 -14.05
C ARG A 70 -4.39 8.81 -13.05
N PRO A 71 -5.45 8.07 -13.42
CA PRO A 71 -6.40 7.47 -12.47
C PRO A 71 -5.70 6.79 -11.28
N ASP A 72 -4.51 6.25 -11.47
CA ASP A 72 -3.64 5.63 -10.46
C ASP A 72 -3.33 6.57 -9.28
N LEU A 73 -3.22 7.89 -9.53
CA LEU A 73 -3.06 8.87 -8.45
C LEU A 73 -4.28 8.90 -7.52
N LEU A 74 -5.49 8.60 -8.01
CA LEU A 74 -6.66 8.45 -7.14
C LEU A 74 -6.52 7.23 -6.24
N ASN A 75 -5.98 6.11 -6.74
CA ASN A 75 -5.68 4.93 -5.92
C ASN A 75 -4.67 5.29 -4.81
N VAL A 76 -3.60 6.04 -5.13
CA VAL A 76 -2.66 6.56 -4.12
C VAL A 76 -3.40 7.34 -3.03
N TYR A 77 -4.29 8.27 -3.39
CA TYR A 77 -5.05 9.03 -2.40
C TYR A 77 -6.01 8.17 -1.57
N PHE A 78 -6.63 7.16 -2.17
CA PHE A 78 -7.47 6.23 -1.41
C PHE A 78 -6.64 5.43 -0.41
N LEU A 79 -5.49 4.88 -0.82
CA LEU A 79 -4.57 4.14 0.07
C LEU A 79 -4.06 5.02 1.22
N LEU A 80 -3.68 6.27 0.94
CA LEU A 80 -3.33 7.26 1.97
C LEU A 80 -4.51 7.57 2.90
N GLY A 81 -5.73 7.65 2.35
CA GLY A 81 -6.96 7.80 3.12
C GLY A 81 -7.17 6.63 4.09
N VAL A 82 -7.03 5.39 3.61
CA VAL A 82 -7.11 4.19 4.45
C VAL A 82 -6.04 4.23 5.53
N ALA A 83 -4.79 4.57 5.18
CA ALA A 83 -3.69 4.67 6.12
C ALA A 83 -4.01 5.68 7.24
N PHE A 84 -4.44 6.89 6.87
CA PHE A 84 -4.80 7.94 7.84
C PHE A 84 -5.95 7.52 8.76
N ILE A 85 -7.00 6.91 8.21
CA ILE A 85 -8.13 6.39 8.99
C ILE A 85 -7.65 5.30 9.96
N ALA A 86 -6.83 4.37 9.49
CA ALA A 86 -6.26 3.31 10.31
C ALA A 86 -5.40 3.88 11.44
N LEU A 87 -4.51 4.84 11.17
CA LEU A 87 -3.72 5.52 12.21
C LEU A 87 -4.62 6.17 13.27
N THR A 88 -5.68 6.86 12.83
CA THR A 88 -6.66 7.50 13.73
C THR A 88 -7.28 6.46 14.66
N TYR A 89 -7.76 5.33 14.12
CA TYR A 89 -8.34 4.28 14.94
C TYR A 89 -7.32 3.55 15.82
N ALA A 90 -6.06 3.41 15.40
CA ALA A 90 -5.01 2.86 16.24
C ALA A 90 -4.82 3.72 17.51
N VAL A 91 -4.72 5.04 17.35
CA VAL A 91 -4.61 5.99 18.47
C VAL A 91 -5.86 5.95 19.37
N LEU A 92 -7.06 5.89 18.78
CA LEU A 92 -8.30 5.75 19.55
C LEU A 92 -8.35 4.44 20.34
N MET A 93 -8.00 3.31 19.73
CA MET A 93 -7.99 2.01 20.42
C MET A 93 -6.98 1.95 21.56
N GLN A 94 -5.85 2.66 21.43
CA GLN A 94 -4.90 2.84 22.53
C GLN A 94 -5.55 3.54 23.73
N SER A 95 -6.40 4.55 23.51
CA SER A 95 -7.09 5.27 24.59
C SER A 95 -8.12 4.41 25.34
N PHE A 96 -8.67 3.38 24.68
CA PHE A 96 -9.57 2.40 25.28
C PHE A 96 -8.87 1.15 25.83
N ALA A 97 -7.53 1.12 25.86
CA ALA A 97 -6.73 -0.05 26.23
C ALA A 97 -7.03 -1.33 25.40
N GLN A 98 -7.56 -1.19 24.18
CA GLN A 98 -7.86 -2.29 23.26
C GLN A 98 -6.60 -2.66 22.45
N ARG A 99 -5.65 -3.36 23.09
CA ARG A 99 -4.31 -3.59 22.53
C ARG A 99 -4.33 -4.37 21.20
N LEU A 100 -5.23 -5.35 21.04
CA LEU A 100 -5.29 -6.15 19.81
C LEU A 100 -5.76 -5.31 18.62
N GLU A 101 -6.86 -4.58 18.78
CA GLU A 101 -7.43 -3.70 17.77
C GLU A 101 -6.50 -2.52 17.46
N MET A 102 -5.79 -1.99 18.45
CA MET A 102 -4.73 -1.00 18.25
C MET A 102 -3.67 -1.53 17.27
N TRP A 103 -3.15 -2.74 17.49
CA TRP A 103 -2.16 -3.35 16.59
C TRP A 103 -2.72 -3.68 15.21
N MET A 104 -3.98 -4.12 15.14
CA MET A 104 -4.68 -4.34 13.87
C MET A 104 -4.64 -3.07 13.01
N PHE A 105 -5.10 -1.95 13.55
CA PHE A 105 -5.11 -0.68 12.82
C PHE A 105 -3.71 -0.11 12.58
N ALA A 106 -2.76 -0.29 13.50
CA ALA A 106 -1.38 0.16 13.30
C ALA A 106 -0.69 -0.60 12.14
N LEU A 107 -0.87 -1.91 12.06
CA LEU A 107 -0.32 -2.71 10.96
C LEU A 107 -1.00 -2.39 9.63
N MET A 108 -2.31 -2.13 9.64
CA MET A 108 -3.02 -1.65 8.46
C MET A 108 -2.48 -0.29 8.00
N PHE A 109 -2.21 0.65 8.91
CA PHE A 109 -1.57 1.93 8.58
C PHE A 109 -0.23 1.73 7.88
N VAL A 110 0.64 0.86 8.41
CA VAL A 110 1.96 0.59 7.82
C VAL A 110 1.82 -0.04 6.44
N GLY A 111 0.98 -1.08 6.30
CA GLY A 111 0.77 -1.76 5.03
C GLY A 111 0.18 -0.85 3.94
N MET A 112 -0.82 -0.04 4.29
CA MET A 112 -1.46 0.87 3.33
C MET A 112 -0.58 2.06 2.97
N SER A 113 0.25 2.55 3.90
CA SER A 113 1.26 3.56 3.60
C SER A 113 2.32 3.02 2.63
N TYR A 114 2.74 1.75 2.81
CA TYR A 114 3.65 1.10 1.90
C TYR A 114 3.04 0.94 0.50
N LEU A 115 1.81 0.43 0.40
CA LEU A 115 1.11 0.30 -0.88
C LEU A 115 0.92 1.66 -1.57
N ALA A 116 0.59 2.72 -0.82
CA ALA A 116 0.49 4.06 -1.40
C ALA A 116 1.83 4.57 -1.96
N ALA A 117 2.93 4.31 -1.24
CA ALA A 117 4.26 4.69 -1.69
C ALA A 117 4.70 3.86 -2.91
N ASP A 118 4.37 2.57 -2.91
CA ASP A 118 4.62 1.68 -4.02
C ASP A 118 3.85 2.11 -5.28
N GLU A 119 2.55 2.37 -5.16
CA GLU A 119 1.71 2.87 -6.25
C GLU A 119 2.21 4.22 -6.79
N TRP A 120 2.66 5.11 -5.92
CA TRP A 120 3.16 6.41 -6.35
C TRP A 120 4.51 6.33 -7.08
N VAL A 121 5.40 5.44 -6.64
CA VAL A 121 6.79 5.40 -7.11
C VAL A 121 7.07 4.22 -8.05
N GLY A 122 6.14 3.28 -8.21
CA GLY A 122 6.33 2.04 -8.96
C GLY A 122 7.45 1.18 -8.36
N ILE A 123 7.45 0.95 -7.04
CA ILE A 123 8.52 0.18 -6.38
C ILE A 123 8.51 -1.27 -6.90
N HIS A 124 7.34 -1.90 -6.98
CA HIS A 124 7.19 -3.26 -7.49
C HIS A 124 7.58 -3.37 -8.98
N GLU A 125 7.26 -2.35 -9.78
CA GLU A 125 7.69 -2.27 -11.18
C GLU A 125 9.21 -2.17 -11.28
N THR A 126 9.81 -1.27 -10.48
CA THR A 126 11.26 -1.10 -10.40
C THR A 126 11.94 -2.41 -9.99
N ILE A 127 11.45 -3.09 -8.95
CA ILE A 127 11.99 -4.40 -8.54
C ILE A 127 11.84 -5.42 -9.69
N GLY A 128 10.66 -5.49 -10.29
CA GLY A 128 10.37 -6.40 -11.40
C GLY A 128 11.30 -6.20 -12.60
N HIS A 129 11.53 -4.95 -13.01
CA HIS A 129 12.44 -4.61 -14.11
C HIS A 129 13.88 -5.07 -13.87
N ASN A 130 14.29 -5.16 -12.59
CA ASN A 130 15.61 -5.62 -12.18
C ASN A 130 15.65 -7.13 -11.87
N MET A 131 14.51 -7.83 -11.89
CA MET A 131 14.37 -9.27 -11.70
C MET A 131 14.00 -10.00 -13.00
N GLN A 132 14.65 -9.65 -14.11
CA GLN A 132 14.35 -10.21 -15.44
C GLN A 132 14.44 -11.73 -15.52
N PHE A 133 15.24 -12.36 -14.66
CA PHE A 133 15.32 -13.83 -14.58
C PHE A 133 13.97 -14.48 -14.24
N LEU A 134 13.03 -13.75 -13.64
CA LEU A 134 11.67 -14.25 -13.36
C LEU A 134 10.86 -14.49 -14.64
N THR A 135 11.19 -13.83 -15.75
CA THR A 135 10.54 -14.08 -17.06
C THR A 135 10.80 -15.50 -17.58
N ALA A 136 11.79 -16.22 -17.05
CA ALA A 136 12.05 -17.62 -17.41
C ALA A 136 11.05 -18.60 -16.77
N LEU A 137 10.25 -18.17 -15.79
CA LEU A 137 9.26 -19.02 -15.14
C LEU A 137 7.99 -19.13 -16.00
N PRO A 138 7.35 -20.30 -16.04
CA PRO A 138 6.13 -20.48 -16.80
C PRO A 138 5.04 -19.56 -16.25
N PHE A 139 4.22 -19.01 -17.15
CA PHE A 139 3.07 -18.12 -16.87
C PHE A 139 3.40 -16.70 -16.38
N ILE A 140 4.66 -16.37 -16.10
CA ILE A 140 5.06 -15.01 -15.75
C ILE A 140 5.37 -14.23 -17.02
N LYS A 141 4.47 -13.31 -17.39
CA LYS A 141 4.70 -12.39 -18.52
C LYS A 141 5.50 -11.17 -18.09
N ARG A 142 5.19 -10.60 -16.92
CA ARG A 142 5.86 -9.45 -16.33
C ARG A 142 6.43 -9.83 -14.95
N PRO A 143 7.74 -9.64 -14.67
CA PRO A 143 8.32 -9.96 -13.38
C PRO A 143 7.67 -9.24 -12.18
N ASP A 144 7.19 -8.03 -12.41
CA ASP A 144 6.48 -7.16 -11.47
C ASP A 144 5.16 -7.78 -10.96
N ASP A 145 4.42 -8.53 -11.80
CA ASP A 145 3.23 -9.28 -11.38
C ASP A 145 3.53 -10.25 -10.23
N MET A 146 4.72 -10.86 -10.25
CA MET A 146 5.15 -11.76 -9.19
C MET A 146 5.47 -11.01 -7.90
N ILE A 147 6.01 -9.80 -7.99
CA ILE A 147 6.27 -8.95 -6.82
C ILE A 147 4.94 -8.53 -6.17
N VAL A 148 3.96 -8.13 -6.97
CA VAL A 148 2.61 -7.82 -6.48
C VAL A 148 1.97 -9.06 -5.85
N LEU A 149 2.11 -10.24 -6.46
CA LEU A 149 1.61 -11.49 -5.88
C LEU A 149 2.24 -11.79 -4.51
N LEU A 150 3.53 -11.47 -4.31
CA LEU A 150 4.19 -11.63 -3.01
C LEU A 150 3.57 -10.75 -1.93
N TYR A 151 2.93 -9.63 -2.26
CA TYR A 151 2.18 -8.82 -1.28
C TYR A 151 0.95 -9.53 -0.73
N ALA A 152 0.43 -10.56 -1.42
CA ALA A 152 -0.66 -11.38 -0.89
C ALA A 152 -0.25 -12.15 0.38
N LEU A 153 1.05 -12.42 0.57
CA LEU A 153 1.55 -13.11 1.77
C LEU A 153 1.35 -12.29 3.05
N PRO A 154 1.91 -11.06 3.20
CA PRO A 154 1.66 -10.25 4.39
C PRO A 154 0.19 -9.88 4.54
N ALA A 155 -0.55 -9.65 3.45
CA ALA A 155 -1.99 -9.40 3.51
C ALA A 155 -2.76 -10.62 4.05
N GLY A 156 -2.43 -11.82 3.58
CA GLY A 156 -3.01 -13.08 4.05
C GLY A 156 -2.70 -13.35 5.52
N LEU A 157 -1.45 -13.14 5.95
CA LEU A 157 -1.05 -13.25 7.35
C LEU A 157 -1.80 -12.25 8.25
N TYR A 158 -1.96 -11.01 7.79
CA TYR A 158 -2.76 -10.00 8.48
C TYR A 158 -4.21 -10.46 8.65
N LEU A 159 -4.86 -10.92 7.57
CA LEU A 159 -6.24 -11.42 7.62
C LEU A 159 -6.36 -12.62 8.55
N LEU A 160 -5.45 -13.59 8.46
CA LEU A 160 -5.43 -14.78 9.31
C LEU A 160 -5.22 -14.46 10.79
N PHE A 161 -4.43 -13.43 11.12
CA PHE A 161 -4.20 -13.05 12.51
C PHE A 161 -5.39 -12.28 13.09
N PHE A 162 -5.99 -11.37 12.32
CA PHE A 162 -7.07 -10.49 12.78
C PHE A 162 -8.49 -10.93 12.35
N TRP A 163 -8.64 -12.13 11.78
CA TRP A 163 -9.89 -12.61 11.19
C TRP A 163 -11.11 -12.47 12.11
N ARG A 164 -10.96 -12.77 13.40
CA ARG A 164 -12.06 -12.66 14.38
C ARG A 164 -12.52 -11.22 14.56
N SER A 165 -11.58 -10.28 14.65
CA SER A 165 -11.88 -8.85 14.81
C SER A 165 -12.49 -8.27 13.54
N ILE A 166 -12.10 -8.77 12.37
CA ILE A 166 -12.68 -8.38 11.08
C ILE A 166 -14.11 -8.93 10.94
N LEU A 167 -14.30 -10.23 11.16
CA LEU A 167 -15.60 -10.91 11.02
C LEU A 167 -16.64 -10.46 12.05
N ALA A 168 -16.22 -9.91 13.20
CA ALA A 168 -17.14 -9.30 14.16
C ALA A 168 -17.92 -8.12 13.54
N ALA A 169 -17.34 -7.41 12.58
CA ALA A 169 -17.97 -6.31 11.86
C ALA A 169 -18.52 -6.78 10.51
N ARG A 170 -19.72 -7.37 10.50
CA ARG A 170 -20.34 -7.99 9.31
C ARG A 170 -20.33 -7.12 8.05
N TRP A 171 -20.61 -5.82 8.20
CA TRP A 171 -20.69 -4.88 7.08
C TRP A 171 -19.31 -4.52 6.55
N ALA A 172 -18.32 -4.33 7.42
CA ALA A 172 -16.94 -4.14 7.00
C ALA A 172 -16.42 -5.38 6.25
N SER A 173 -16.70 -6.58 6.78
CA SER A 173 -16.35 -7.84 6.11
C SER A 173 -16.98 -7.96 4.72
N ALA A 174 -18.27 -7.65 4.58
CA ALA A 174 -18.96 -7.66 3.28
C ALA A 174 -18.32 -6.67 2.29
N LEU A 175 -17.94 -5.47 2.76
CA LEU A 175 -17.24 -4.47 1.94
C LEU A 175 -15.82 -4.94 1.55
N MET A 176 -15.07 -5.61 2.43
CA MET A 176 -13.76 -6.18 2.08
C MET A 176 -13.88 -7.27 1.03
N VAL A 177 -14.89 -8.15 1.16
CA VAL A 177 -15.15 -9.19 0.16
C VAL A 177 -15.53 -8.56 -1.18
N ALA A 178 -16.38 -7.54 -1.18
CA ALA A 178 -16.73 -6.81 -2.40
C ALA A 178 -15.52 -6.13 -3.03
N ALA A 179 -14.65 -5.51 -2.23
CA ALA A 179 -13.40 -4.91 -2.70
C ALA A 179 -12.48 -5.96 -3.33
N PHE A 180 -12.30 -7.11 -2.67
CA PHE A 180 -11.50 -8.21 -3.20
C PHE A 180 -12.07 -8.75 -4.52
N CYS A 181 -13.38 -8.96 -4.60
CA CYS A 181 -14.02 -9.36 -5.85
C CYS A 181 -13.81 -8.32 -6.96
N SER A 182 -13.92 -7.03 -6.64
CA SER A 182 -13.67 -5.94 -7.59
C SER A 182 -12.22 -5.95 -8.11
N PHE A 183 -11.24 -6.12 -7.21
CA PHE A 183 -9.83 -6.25 -7.57
C PHE A 183 -9.56 -7.48 -8.45
N VAL A 184 -10.14 -8.64 -8.12
CA VAL A 184 -10.02 -9.84 -8.97
C VAL A 184 -10.62 -9.60 -10.36
N LEU A 185 -11.76 -8.93 -10.44
CA LEU A 185 -12.36 -8.57 -11.72
C LEU A 185 -11.50 -7.55 -12.50
N ALA A 186 -10.84 -6.61 -11.82
CA ALA A 186 -9.90 -5.68 -12.45
C ALA A 186 -8.73 -6.42 -13.08
N ALA A 187 -8.08 -7.30 -12.32
CA ALA A 187 -6.98 -8.14 -12.82
C ALA A 187 -7.41 -9.03 -14.00
N LEU A 188 -8.62 -9.58 -13.97
CA LEU A 188 -9.15 -10.34 -15.11
C LEU A 188 -9.44 -9.45 -16.33
N ALA A 189 -9.88 -8.21 -16.12
CA ALA A 189 -10.10 -7.25 -17.19
C ALA A 189 -8.78 -6.85 -17.86
N ASP A 190 -7.72 -6.60 -17.09
CA ASP A 190 -6.36 -6.35 -17.60
C ASP A 190 -5.87 -7.51 -18.47
N VAL A 191 -5.92 -8.75 -17.94
CA VAL A 191 -5.53 -9.96 -18.68
C VAL A 191 -6.32 -10.11 -20.00
N ALA A 192 -7.58 -9.68 -20.01
CA ALA A 192 -8.46 -9.70 -21.19
C ALA A 192 -8.33 -8.45 -22.08
N ALA A 193 -7.48 -7.48 -21.74
CA ALA A 193 -7.33 -6.18 -22.39
C ALA A 193 -8.67 -5.41 -22.53
N ILE A 194 -9.52 -5.51 -21.50
CA ILE A 194 -10.81 -4.82 -21.41
C ILE A 194 -10.59 -3.50 -20.66
N PRO A 195 -11.09 -2.35 -21.16
CA PRO A 195 -10.90 -1.03 -20.51
C PRO A 195 -11.77 -0.83 -19.25
N ALA A 196 -11.99 -1.89 -18.49
CA ALA A 196 -12.74 -1.91 -17.23
C ALA A 196 -11.85 -2.08 -16.00
N GLU A 197 -10.54 -2.30 -16.19
CA GLU A 197 -9.53 -2.40 -15.12
C GLU A 197 -9.55 -1.17 -14.21
N GLU A 198 -9.21 0.03 -14.73
CA GLU A 198 -9.07 1.23 -13.90
C GLU A 198 -10.34 1.55 -13.06
N PRO A 199 -11.58 1.50 -13.60
CA PRO A 199 -12.78 1.73 -12.79
C PRO A 199 -13.01 0.67 -11.70
N LEU A 200 -12.65 -0.59 -11.96
CA LEU A 200 -12.80 -1.68 -11.01
C LEU A 200 -11.77 -1.60 -9.88
N GLU A 201 -10.55 -1.15 -10.17
CA GLU A 201 -9.56 -0.84 -9.14
C GLU A 201 -10.00 0.33 -8.27
N LEU A 202 -10.49 1.41 -8.89
CA LEU A 202 -11.00 2.57 -8.17
C LEU A 202 -12.16 2.19 -7.24
N LEU A 203 -13.06 1.32 -7.72
CA LEU A 203 -14.15 0.77 -6.92
C LEU A 203 -13.61 -0.08 -5.76
N ALA A 204 -12.61 -0.93 -6.00
CA ALA A 204 -11.98 -1.73 -4.96
C ALA A 204 -11.38 -0.83 -3.86
N SER A 205 -10.63 0.19 -4.24
CA SER A 205 -10.04 1.19 -3.34
C SER A 205 -11.11 1.92 -2.51
N ALA A 206 -12.18 2.39 -3.14
CA ALA A 206 -13.29 3.05 -2.44
C ALA A 206 -13.99 2.12 -1.44
N LEU A 207 -14.19 0.85 -1.80
CA LEU A 207 -14.78 -0.17 -0.92
C LEU A 207 -13.86 -0.50 0.27
N ILE A 208 -12.53 -0.52 0.10
CA ILE A 208 -11.57 -0.68 1.20
C ILE A 208 -11.69 0.50 2.17
N VAL A 209 -11.72 1.74 1.68
CA VAL A 209 -11.90 2.94 2.52
C VAL A 209 -13.19 2.83 3.35
N ALA A 210 -14.31 2.53 2.68
CA ALA A 210 -15.60 2.35 3.35
C ALA A 210 -15.56 1.23 4.40
N SER A 211 -14.93 0.10 4.07
CA SER A 211 -14.76 -1.02 4.99
C SER A 211 -14.00 -0.61 6.26
N VAL A 212 -12.85 0.05 6.11
CA VAL A 212 -11.98 0.41 7.24
C VAL A 212 -12.66 1.45 8.13
N LEU A 213 -13.42 2.39 7.55
CA LEU A 213 -14.29 3.30 8.31
C LEU A 213 -15.32 2.54 9.15
N VAL A 214 -16.07 1.62 8.52
CA VAL A 214 -17.10 0.82 9.20
C VAL A 214 -16.49 -0.07 10.28
N LEU A 215 -15.32 -0.67 10.02
CA LEU A 215 -14.59 -1.50 10.96
C LEU A 215 -14.16 -0.71 12.20
N GLY A 216 -13.58 0.47 12.01
CA GLY A 216 -13.19 1.35 13.10
C GLY A 216 -14.37 1.87 13.91
N LEU A 217 -15.47 2.25 13.26
CA LEU A 217 -16.72 2.63 13.94
C LEU A 217 -17.29 1.49 14.78
N HIS A 218 -17.21 0.25 14.28
CA HIS A 218 -17.67 -0.92 15.03
C HIS A 218 -16.85 -1.11 16.31
N HIS A 219 -15.51 -1.13 16.20
CA HIS A 219 -14.63 -1.38 17.35
C HIS A 219 -14.63 -0.23 18.37
N THR A 220 -14.72 1.02 17.93
CA THR A 220 -14.89 2.18 18.83
C THR A 220 -16.18 2.13 19.63
N ARG A 221 -17.31 1.80 19.00
CA ARG A 221 -18.60 1.64 19.70
C ARG A 221 -18.56 0.50 20.71
N ARG A 222 -17.95 -0.63 20.34
CA ARG A 222 -17.77 -1.77 21.26
C ARG A 222 -16.92 -1.37 22.47
N ALA A 223 -15.81 -0.65 22.23
CA ALA A 223 -14.90 -0.22 23.28
C ALA A 223 -15.51 0.82 24.23
N ALA A 224 -16.36 1.73 23.73
CA ALA A 224 -17.01 2.76 24.53
C ALA A 224 -18.25 2.26 25.32
N GLY A 225 -18.80 1.10 24.95
CA GLY A 225 -19.92 0.47 25.65
C GLY A 225 -19.51 -0.42 26.82
N HIS A 226 -18.20 -0.50 27.10
CA HIS A 226 -17.60 -1.17 28.25
C HIS A 226 -16.97 -0.15 29.18
#